data_AF-A0AB74KLN6-F1
#
_entry.id   AF-A0AB74KLN6-F1
#
_cell.length_a   1.000
_cell.length_b   1.000
_cell.length_c   1.000
_cell.angle_alpha   90.00
_cell.angle_beta   90.00
_cell.angle_gamma   90.00
#
_symmetry.space_group_name_H-M   'P 1'
#
loop_
_entity.id
_entity.type
_entity.pdbx_description
1 polymer ?
#
loop_
_entity_poly.entity_id
_entity_poly.type
_entity_poly.pdbx_seq_one_letter_code
_entity_poly.pdbx_strand_id
1 'polypeptide(L)'
;MQFIDAPQFNETTTYPQFLSCGLLHVRGKNGANMEFLLPKVYPFPPKSLYIEHEKDGQFLREMLMRLLSSAPLVQLEVILIDALSLGGIFNLARRLLNKDNDFIYQQRILTESKEIEEALKHLYEYLKVNLQEKLAGFRDFAHYNEHATDPLPLKALF
;
A
#
# COMPACT_ATOMS: atom_id res chain seq x y z
N MET A 1 -4.79 -28.67 -17.20
CA MET A 1 -4.89 -27.78 -16.03
C MET A 1 -5.08 -28.68 -14.82
N GLN A 2 -4.06 -28.81 -13.99
CA GLN A 2 -4.22 -29.35 -12.65
C GLN A 2 -3.70 -28.27 -11.72
N PHE A 3 -4.64 -27.55 -11.12
CA PHE A 3 -4.38 -26.65 -10.03
C PHE A 3 -4.21 -27.52 -8.79
N ILE A 4 -3.06 -27.41 -8.15
CA ILE A 4 -2.76 -28.09 -6.90
C ILE A 4 -2.77 -27.00 -5.84
N ASP A 5 -3.65 -27.14 -4.86
CA ASP A 5 -3.81 -26.18 -3.76
C ASP A 5 -2.49 -26.07 -2.97
N ALA A 6 -1.87 -24.89 -3.04
CA ALA A 6 -0.82 -24.50 -2.12
C ALA A 6 -1.53 -23.91 -0.88
N PRO A 7 -1.44 -24.52 0.32
CA PRO A 7 -2.44 -24.28 1.35
C PRO A 7 -2.44 -22.89 1.96
N GLN A 8 -1.37 -22.09 1.85
CA GLN A 8 -1.30 -20.75 2.47
C GLN A 8 -0.37 -19.85 1.66
N PHE A 9 -0.92 -19.27 0.59
CA PHE A 9 -0.33 -18.11 -0.08
C PHE A 9 -1.33 -16.96 0.05
N ASN A 10 -1.10 -16.14 1.06
CA ASN A 10 -1.78 -14.87 1.36
C ASN A 10 -3.01 -14.95 2.27
N GLU A 11 -3.05 -15.95 3.16
CA GLU A 11 -3.97 -15.95 4.33
C GLU A 11 -3.27 -15.48 5.63
N THR A 12 -1.94 -15.38 5.55
CA THR A 12 -0.93 -15.06 6.56
C THR A 12 0.30 -14.57 5.79
N THR A 13 1.11 -13.60 6.26
CA THR A 13 2.51 -13.32 5.81
C THR A 13 2.88 -13.47 4.32
N THR A 14 1.93 -13.45 3.40
CA THR A 14 2.20 -13.67 1.98
C THR A 14 1.74 -12.47 1.20
N TYR A 15 2.23 -12.39 -0.04
CA TYR A 15 2.39 -11.14 -0.73
C TYR A 15 1.61 -11.22 -2.04
N PRO A 16 0.79 -10.21 -2.39
CA PRO A 16 0.05 -10.23 -3.64
C PRO A 16 0.97 -10.45 -4.83
N GLN A 17 0.65 -11.45 -5.67
CA GLN A 17 1.48 -11.86 -6.80
C GLN A 17 1.76 -10.74 -7.81
N PHE A 18 0.94 -9.70 -7.89
CA PHE A 18 1.23 -8.53 -8.73
C PHE A 18 2.00 -7.44 -7.99
N LEU A 19 2.00 -7.42 -6.65
CA LEU A 19 2.94 -6.64 -5.86
C LEU A 19 4.35 -7.24 -5.93
N SER A 20 4.50 -8.48 -6.43
CA SER A 20 5.80 -9.09 -6.79
C SER A 20 6.61 -8.33 -7.87
N CYS A 21 6.21 -7.10 -8.18
CA CYS A 21 7.05 -6.04 -8.72
C CYS A 21 8.34 -5.93 -7.90
N GLY A 22 9.35 -6.69 -8.32
CA GLY A 22 10.60 -6.81 -7.56
C GLY A 22 11.06 -8.24 -7.35
N LEU A 23 10.51 -9.26 -8.01
CA LEU A 23 11.15 -10.58 -8.05
C LEU A 23 11.94 -10.74 -9.36
N LEU A 24 13.24 -10.99 -9.26
CA LEU A 24 14.07 -11.40 -10.39
C LEU A 24 13.89 -12.90 -10.58
N HIS A 25 13.34 -13.29 -11.73
CA HIS A 25 13.24 -14.70 -12.10
C HIS A 25 14.59 -15.16 -12.63
N VAL A 26 15.34 -15.91 -11.82
CA VAL A 26 16.64 -16.46 -12.22
C VAL A 26 16.42 -17.84 -12.83
N ARG A 27 16.80 -17.99 -14.10
CA ARG A 27 16.93 -19.31 -14.76
C ARG A 27 18.40 -19.60 -14.98
N GLY A 28 18.86 -20.74 -14.49
CA GLY A 28 20.20 -21.24 -14.80
C GLY A 28 20.36 -21.49 -16.29
N LYS A 29 21.50 -21.08 -16.87
CA LYS A 29 21.88 -21.59 -18.19
C LYS A 29 22.49 -22.98 -18.02
N ASN A 30 22.10 -23.89 -18.92
CA ASN A 30 22.65 -25.24 -19.08
C ASN A 30 22.20 -26.29 -18.04
N GLY A 31 20.89 -26.53 -17.93
CA GLY A 31 20.37 -27.80 -17.38
C GLY A 31 20.39 -27.96 -15.86
N ALA A 32 20.80 -26.94 -15.09
CA ALA A 32 20.54 -26.90 -13.66
C ALA A 32 19.13 -26.34 -13.42
N ASN A 33 18.19 -27.21 -13.04
CA ASN A 33 16.83 -26.86 -12.62
C ASN A 33 16.86 -26.11 -11.28
N MET A 34 17.22 -24.84 -11.31
CA MET A 34 16.97 -23.91 -10.21
C MET A 34 16.19 -22.73 -10.77
N GLU A 35 14.86 -22.83 -10.66
CA GLU A 35 13.97 -21.67 -10.74
C GLU A 35 13.73 -21.20 -9.30
N PHE A 36 14.23 -20.03 -8.97
CA PHE A 36 13.95 -19.38 -7.69
C PHE A 36 13.74 -17.89 -7.91
N LEU A 37 12.91 -17.31 -7.05
CA LEU A 37 12.52 -15.91 -7.10
C LEU A 37 13.40 -15.15 -6.10
N LEU A 38 14.31 -14.32 -6.61
CA LEU A 38 15.08 -13.43 -5.74
C LEU A 38 14.37 -12.09 -5.60
N PRO A 39 14.21 -11.54 -4.39
CA PRO A 39 13.83 -10.16 -4.23
C PRO A 39 14.91 -9.27 -4.88
N LYS A 40 14.54 -8.60 -5.96
CA LYS A 40 15.24 -7.51 -6.61
C LYS A 40 15.30 -6.35 -5.61
N VAL A 41 16.35 -6.34 -4.82
CA VAL A 41 16.66 -5.25 -3.90
C VAL A 41 16.86 -3.99 -4.73
N TYR A 42 15.99 -3.01 -4.56
CA TYR A 42 16.19 -1.68 -5.11
C TYR A 42 17.50 -1.13 -4.51
N PRO A 43 18.44 -0.59 -5.31
CA PRO A 43 19.64 0.03 -4.75
C PRO A 43 19.21 1.14 -3.79
N PHE A 44 19.69 1.07 -2.55
CA PHE A 44 19.46 2.07 -1.52
C PHE A 44 20.68 3.01 -1.43
N PRO A 45 20.49 4.34 -1.38
CA PRO A 45 19.21 5.04 -1.44
C PRO A 45 18.61 4.99 -2.86
N PRO A 46 17.27 4.89 -2.99
CA PRO A 46 16.65 5.09 -4.30
C PRO A 46 17.02 6.50 -4.76
N LYS A 47 17.35 6.64 -6.05
CA LYS A 47 17.73 7.93 -6.66
C LYS A 47 16.63 9.01 -6.52
N SER A 48 15.46 8.67 -5.99
CA SER A 48 14.27 9.50 -5.81
C SER A 48 14.07 10.09 -4.39
N LEU A 49 15.06 10.08 -3.50
CA LEU A 49 15.00 10.92 -2.29
C LEU A 49 15.35 12.40 -2.55
N TYR A 50 15.81 12.74 -3.76
CA TYR A 50 15.94 14.10 -4.24
C TYR A 50 14.89 14.36 -5.33
N ILE A 51 14.00 15.32 -5.07
CA ILE A 51 13.00 15.82 -6.02
C ILE A 51 13.74 16.74 -7.00
N GLU A 52 14.06 16.27 -8.20
CA GLU A 52 14.63 17.13 -9.26
C GLU A 52 13.55 17.67 -10.19
N HIS A 53 12.49 16.90 -10.50
CA HIS A 53 11.38 17.33 -11.35
C HIS A 53 10.02 16.78 -10.92
N GLU A 54 9.01 17.65 -10.97
CA GLU A 54 7.58 17.42 -10.72
C GLU A 54 6.91 16.45 -11.71
N LYS A 55 7.67 15.93 -12.69
CA LYS A 55 7.13 15.39 -13.95
C LYS A 55 6.76 13.93 -14.00
N ASP A 56 7.10 13.10 -13.01
CA ASP A 56 6.67 11.71 -13.05
C ASP A 56 6.11 11.28 -11.70
N GLY A 57 4.79 11.05 -11.63
CA GLY A 57 4.10 10.39 -10.52
C GLY A 57 4.64 8.99 -10.16
N GLN A 58 5.75 8.58 -10.79
CA GLN A 58 6.59 7.46 -10.39
C GLN A 58 7.01 7.53 -8.92
N PHE A 59 7.30 8.70 -8.35
CA PHE A 59 7.64 8.79 -6.92
C PHE A 59 6.46 8.38 -6.02
N LEU A 60 5.26 8.93 -6.27
CA LEU A 60 4.05 8.57 -5.53
C LEU A 60 3.75 7.08 -5.65
N ARG A 61 3.93 6.53 -6.85
CA ARG A 61 3.82 5.09 -7.11
C ARG A 61 4.84 4.27 -6.31
N GLU A 62 6.11 4.67 -6.29
CA GLU A 62 7.17 4.00 -5.52
C GLU A 62 6.91 4.06 -4.02
N MET A 63 6.44 5.21 -3.50
CA MET A 63 6.06 5.36 -2.11
C MET A 63 4.87 4.50 -1.73
N LEU A 64 3.83 4.45 -2.57
CA LEU A 64 2.68 3.56 -2.36
C LEU A 64 3.14 2.10 -2.28
N MET A 65 3.95 1.65 -3.25
CA MET A 65 4.47 0.27 -3.27
C MET A 65 5.34 -0.03 -2.05
N ARG A 66 6.11 0.95 -1.55
CA ARG A 66 6.90 0.79 -0.33
C ARG A 66 6.01 0.67 0.90
N LEU A 67 4.98 1.51 1.02
CA LEU A 67 4.01 1.42 2.11
C LEU A 67 3.35 0.05 2.15
N LEU A 68 2.84 -0.42 1.00
CA LEU A 68 2.18 -1.73 0.87
C LEU A 68 3.09 -2.93 1.16
N SER A 69 4.42 -2.78 1.01
CA SER A 69 5.38 -3.83 1.36
C SER A 69 5.88 -3.75 2.81
N SER A 70 5.71 -2.62 3.48
CA SER A 70 6.22 -2.37 4.83
C SER A 70 5.16 -2.46 5.93
N ALA A 71 3.88 -2.34 5.60
CA ALA A 71 2.78 -2.30 6.56
C ALA A 71 1.76 -3.44 6.30
N PRO A 72 1.22 -4.08 7.36
CA PRO A 72 0.13 -5.04 7.21
C PRO A 72 -1.11 -4.37 6.60
N LEU A 73 -1.67 -4.95 5.53
CA LEU A 73 -2.84 -4.38 4.82
C LEU A 73 -4.08 -4.27 5.71
N VAL A 74 -4.24 -5.18 6.67
CA VAL A 74 -5.36 -5.18 7.64
C VAL A 74 -5.35 -3.95 8.55
N GLN A 75 -4.18 -3.34 8.74
CA GLN A 75 -4.01 -2.14 9.57
C GLN A 75 -3.78 -0.88 8.73
N LEU A 76 -4.07 -0.93 7.43
CA LEU A 76 -3.81 0.16 6.52
C LEU A 76 -5.10 0.60 5.85
N GLU A 77 -5.30 1.91 5.76
CA GLU A 77 -6.28 2.50 4.85
C GLU A 77 -5.58 3.55 3.97
N VAL A 78 -5.69 3.39 2.66
CA VAL A 78 -5.08 4.27 1.67
C VAL A 78 -6.16 5.01 0.91
N ILE A 79 -6.08 6.34 0.93
CA ILE A 79 -6.91 7.23 0.11
C ILE A 79 -6.04 7.67 -1.07
N LEU A 80 -6.45 7.31 -2.29
CA LEU A 80 -5.76 7.65 -3.53
C LEU A 80 -6.49 8.80 -4.23
N ILE A 81 -5.82 9.91 -4.47
CA ILE A 81 -6.37 11.09 -5.15
C ILE A 81 -5.57 11.36 -6.43
N ASP A 82 -6.25 11.44 -7.57
CA ASP A 82 -5.62 11.83 -8.84
C ASP A 82 -6.62 12.53 -9.77
N ALA A 83 -6.99 13.76 -9.39
CA ALA A 83 -7.88 14.61 -10.16
C ALA A 83 -7.24 15.12 -11.47
N LEU A 84 -5.92 15.38 -11.47
CA LEU A 84 -5.24 15.99 -12.60
C LEU A 84 -5.00 15.01 -13.75
N SER A 85 -4.63 13.77 -13.43
CA SER A 85 -4.36 12.73 -14.44
C SER A 85 -5.52 11.73 -14.58
N LEU A 86 -6.65 11.98 -13.91
CA LEU A 86 -7.86 11.14 -13.92
C LEU A 86 -7.55 9.66 -13.56
N GLY A 87 -6.74 9.47 -12.52
CA GLY A 87 -6.27 8.16 -12.08
C GLY A 87 -5.15 7.54 -12.92
N GLY A 88 -4.51 8.32 -13.79
CA GLY A 88 -3.36 7.93 -14.59
C GLY A 88 -2.10 7.63 -13.77
N ILE A 89 -1.85 8.40 -12.70
CA ILE A 89 -0.68 8.22 -11.81
C ILE A 89 -0.75 6.85 -11.12
N PHE A 90 -1.95 6.48 -10.68
CA PHE A 90 -2.21 5.23 -9.95
C PHE A 90 -2.77 4.11 -10.83
N ASN A 91 -2.48 4.10 -12.13
CA ASN A 91 -2.96 3.05 -13.03
C ASN A 91 -2.57 1.62 -12.58
N LEU A 92 -1.41 1.46 -11.92
CA LEU A 92 -1.05 0.18 -11.29
C LEU A 92 -1.95 -0.17 -10.11
N ALA A 93 -2.33 0.83 -9.30
CA ALA A 93 -3.22 0.64 -8.17
C ALA A 93 -4.64 0.28 -8.61
N ARG A 94 -5.04 0.50 -9.87
CA ARG A 94 -6.30 -0.04 -10.40
C ARG A 94 -6.40 -1.56 -10.26
N ARG A 95 -5.26 -2.27 -10.27
CA ARG A 95 -5.22 -3.72 -10.00
C ARG A 95 -5.40 -4.05 -8.51
N LEU A 96 -5.10 -3.09 -7.62
CA LEU A 96 -5.36 -3.20 -6.18
C LEU A 96 -6.83 -2.91 -5.84
N LEU A 97 -7.62 -2.28 -6.72
CA LEU A 97 -9.04 -1.94 -6.46
C LEU A 97 -10.00 -3.15 -6.51
N ASN A 98 -9.50 -4.37 -6.31
CA ASN A 98 -10.35 -5.55 -6.27
C ASN A 98 -11.26 -5.51 -5.03
N LYS A 99 -12.44 -6.13 -5.10
CA LYS A 99 -13.43 -6.13 -4.01
C LYS A 99 -12.92 -6.76 -2.71
N ASP A 100 -11.94 -7.65 -2.83
CA ASP A 100 -11.30 -8.33 -1.69
C ASP A 100 -10.23 -7.46 -1.00
N ASN A 101 -9.90 -6.29 -1.57
CA ASN A 101 -8.95 -5.34 -1.03
C ASN A 101 -9.71 -4.14 -0.45
N ASP A 102 -10.04 -4.20 0.83
CA ASP A 102 -10.76 -3.16 1.57
C ASP A 102 -9.85 -2.03 2.09
N PHE A 103 -8.54 -2.24 2.10
CA PHE A 103 -7.54 -1.24 2.52
C PHE A 103 -7.47 0.01 1.62
N ILE A 104 -8.14 0.03 0.46
CA ILE A 104 -8.25 1.24 -0.37
C ILE A 104 -9.62 1.86 -0.14
N TYR A 105 -9.62 3.13 0.27
CA TYR A 105 -10.83 3.89 0.53
C TYR A 105 -11.79 3.86 -0.67
N GLN A 106 -13.01 3.39 -0.44
CA GLN A 106 -14.06 3.21 -1.45
C GLN A 106 -13.64 2.37 -2.67
N GLN A 107 -12.53 1.62 -2.60
CA GLN A 107 -12.00 0.80 -3.69
C GLN A 107 -11.87 1.56 -5.01
N ARG A 108 -11.52 2.84 -4.94
CA ARG A 108 -11.34 3.68 -6.13
C ARG A 108 -10.27 4.75 -5.96
N ILE A 109 -9.84 5.29 -7.09
CA ILE A 109 -9.02 6.49 -7.15
C ILE A 109 -9.96 7.68 -7.26
N LEU A 110 -9.87 8.62 -6.34
CA LEU A 110 -10.74 9.79 -6.29
C LEU A 110 -10.28 10.82 -7.33
N THR A 111 -11.15 11.14 -8.28
CA THR A 111 -10.88 12.13 -9.33
C THR A 111 -11.77 13.36 -9.22
N GLU A 112 -12.92 13.23 -8.55
CA GLU A 112 -13.94 14.27 -8.42
C GLU A 112 -13.78 15.06 -7.12
N SER A 113 -13.95 16.38 -7.20
CA SER A 113 -13.74 17.29 -6.05
C SER A 113 -14.63 16.98 -4.86
N LYS A 114 -15.90 16.63 -5.09
CA LYS A 114 -16.85 16.27 -4.03
C LYS A 114 -16.42 15.01 -3.27
N GLU A 115 -15.93 14.01 -4.00
CA GLU A 115 -15.48 12.75 -3.41
C GLU A 115 -14.20 12.95 -2.59
N ILE A 116 -13.31 13.82 -3.08
CA ILE A 116 -12.11 14.24 -2.35
C ILE A 116 -12.50 14.97 -1.06
N GLU A 117 -13.45 15.89 -1.11
CA GLU A 117 -13.93 16.60 0.09
C GLU A 117 -14.53 15.64 1.12
N GLU A 118 -15.32 14.66 0.69
CA GLU A 118 -15.86 13.61 1.55
C GLU A 118 -14.76 12.75 2.18
N ALA A 119 -13.75 12.36 1.41
CA ALA A 119 -12.60 11.60 1.92
C ALA A 119 -11.79 12.40 2.94
N LEU A 120 -11.60 13.71 2.72
CA LEU A 120 -10.92 14.59 3.68
C LEU A 120 -11.73 14.77 4.96
N LYS A 121 -13.06 14.90 4.87
CA LYS A 121 -13.96 14.91 6.04
C LYS A 121 -13.87 13.59 6.82
N HIS A 122 -13.85 12.46 6.12
CA HIS A 122 -13.69 11.15 6.72
C HIS A 122 -12.36 11.03 7.50
N LEU A 123 -11.25 11.48 6.90
CA LEU A 123 -9.94 11.50 7.55
C LEU A 123 -9.91 12.46 8.74
N TYR A 124 -10.54 13.63 8.63
CA TYR A 124 -10.64 14.60 9.70
C TYR A 124 -11.38 14.06 10.92
N GLU A 125 -12.55 13.44 10.73
CA GLU A 125 -13.32 12.84 11.83
C GLU A 125 -12.54 11.71 12.50
N TYR A 126 -11.84 10.89 11.72
CA TYR A 126 -10.94 9.86 12.27
C TYR A 126 -9.85 10.45 13.17
N LEU A 127 -9.16 11.50 12.71
CA LEU A 127 -8.12 12.17 13.51
C LEU A 127 -8.70 12.79 14.77
N LYS A 128 -9.86 13.44 14.67
CA LYS A 128 -10.53 14.09 15.79
C LYS A 128 -10.89 13.09 16.89
N VAL A 129 -11.56 11.99 16.54
CA VAL A 129 -11.94 10.93 17.49
C VAL A 129 -10.69 10.32 18.12
N ASN A 130 -9.67 10.01 17.31
CA ASN A 130 -8.45 9.39 17.82
C ASN A 130 -7.67 10.30 18.76
N LEU A 131 -7.49 11.58 18.40
CA LEU A 131 -6.73 12.53 19.22
C LEU A 131 -7.44 12.83 20.54
N GLN A 132 -8.77 12.94 20.52
CA GLN A 132 -9.54 13.37 21.69
C GLN A 132 -9.89 12.21 22.64
N GLU A 133 -10.25 11.05 22.12
CA GLU A 133 -10.79 9.95 22.94
C GLU A 133 -9.76 8.85 23.20
N LYS A 134 -8.99 8.47 22.18
CA LYS A 134 -8.14 7.27 22.23
C LYS A 134 -6.71 7.57 22.64
N LEU A 135 -6.14 8.65 22.12
CA LEU A 135 -4.76 9.06 22.42
C LEU A 135 -4.66 9.88 23.71
N ALA A 136 -5.79 10.22 24.34
CA ALA A 136 -5.82 10.85 25.65
C ALA A 136 -5.27 9.88 26.73
N GLY A 137 -3.97 9.96 26.99
CA GLY A 137 -3.26 9.08 27.93
C GLY A 137 -2.14 8.25 27.30
N PHE A 138 -1.96 8.32 25.99
CA PHE A 138 -0.85 7.67 25.27
C PHE A 138 0.12 8.72 24.74
N ARG A 139 1.40 8.35 24.57
CA ARG A 139 2.43 9.28 24.07
C ARG A 139 2.22 9.60 22.59
N ASP A 140 1.86 8.59 21.83
CA ASP A 140 1.66 8.64 20.39
C ASP A 140 0.82 7.44 19.91
N PHE A 141 0.61 7.40 18.60
CA PHE A 141 -0.14 6.35 17.92
C PHE A 141 0.48 4.95 18.06
N ALA A 142 1.81 4.84 18.02
CA ALA A 142 2.48 3.55 18.13
C ALA A 142 2.31 2.99 19.55
N HIS A 143 2.51 3.84 20.56
CA HIS A 143 2.31 3.50 21.96
C HIS A 143 0.86 3.05 22.24
N TYR A 144 -0.15 3.66 21.59
CA TYR A 144 -1.53 3.20 21.67
C TYR A 144 -1.71 1.79 21.09
N ASN A 145 -1.25 1.57 19.85
CA ASN A 145 -1.46 0.30 19.15
C ASN A 145 -0.72 -0.89 19.80
N GLU A 146 0.34 -0.64 20.57
CA GLU A 146 1.03 -1.68 21.34
C GLU A 146 0.23 -2.18 22.55
N HIS A 147 -0.65 -1.35 23.12
CA HIS A 147 -1.30 -1.60 24.41
C HIS A 147 -2.82 -1.72 24.32
N ALA A 148 -3.45 -1.21 23.25
CA ALA A 148 -4.88 -1.22 23.07
C ALA A 148 -5.40 -2.55 22.49
N THR A 149 -6.61 -2.95 22.91
CA THR A 149 -7.31 -4.12 22.35
C THR A 149 -7.98 -3.82 21.01
N ASP A 150 -8.12 -2.55 20.65
CA ASP A 150 -8.72 -2.04 19.40
C ASP A 150 -7.71 -1.18 18.61
N PRO A 151 -6.70 -1.80 17.97
CA PRO A 151 -5.65 -1.07 17.29
C PRO A 151 -6.21 -0.18 16.18
N LEU A 152 -5.66 1.02 16.09
CA LEU A 152 -6.04 2.02 15.10
C LEU A 152 -5.32 1.75 13.77
N PRO A 153 -6.02 1.81 12.62
CA PRO A 153 -5.38 1.66 11.32
C PRO A 153 -4.54 2.88 10.94
N LEU A 154 -3.40 2.66 10.30
CA LEU A 154 -2.63 3.72 9.68
C LEU A 154 -3.40 4.24 8.46
N LYS A 155 -3.71 5.53 8.43
CA LYS A 155 -4.33 6.18 7.27
C LYS A 155 -3.28 6.94 6.46
N ALA A 156 -3.21 6.66 5.16
CA ALA A 156 -2.31 7.32 4.24
C ALA A 156 -3.09 8.00 3.11
N LEU A 157 -2.71 9.24 2.81
CA LEU A 157 -3.27 10.04 1.72
C LEU A 157 -2.18 10.20 0.65
N PHE A 158 -2.52 9.89 -0.60
CA PHE A 158 -1.63 10.00 -1.77
C PHE A 158 -2.26 10.83 -2.88
#